data_AF-A0A3D3RF06-F1
#
_entry.id   AF-A0A3D3RF06-F1
#
_cell.length_a   1.000
_cell.length_b   1.000
_cell.length_c   1.000
_cell.angle_alpha   90.00
_cell.angle_beta   90.00
_cell.angle_gamma   90.00
#
_symmetry.space_group_name_H-M   'P 1'
#
loop_
_entity.id
_entity.type
_entity.pdbx_description
1 polymer ?
#
loop_
_entity_poly.entity_id
_entity_poly.type
_entity_poly.pdbx_seq_one_letter_code
_entity_poly.pdbx_strand_id
1 'polypeptide(L)' 'MSESTLQAKTQSAFRGRIGVATVDITPPTGIYARNWGAAKHDVADWIHRRLTLNALVLSESNSKQPLVFLDADL' A
#
# COMPACT_ATOMS: atom_id res chain seq x y z
N MET A 1 45.84 -21.28 8.94
CA MET A 1 44.37 -21.27 8.79
C MET A 1 43.94 -19.82 8.98
N SER A 2 43.47 -19.16 7.91
CA SER A 2 43.10 -17.74 7.94
C SER A 2 41.67 -17.60 8.45
N GLU A 3 41.48 -16.92 9.58
CA GLU A 3 40.16 -16.60 10.11
C GLU A 3 39.49 -15.53 9.23
N SER A 4 38.44 -15.94 8.53
CA SER A 4 37.55 -15.04 7.80
C SER A 4 36.62 -14.34 8.81
N THR A 5 36.90 -13.07 9.09
CA THR A 5 36.05 -12.24 9.95
C THR A 5 34.71 -11.97 9.27
N LEU A 6 33.63 -12.56 9.78
CA LEU A 6 32.27 -12.25 9.35
C LEU A 6 31.94 -10.80 9.75
N GLN A 7 31.92 -9.90 8.79
CA GLN A 7 31.52 -8.51 9.01
C GLN A 7 30.00 -8.45 9.18
N ALA A 8 29.53 -8.15 10.39
CA ALA A 8 28.10 -7.96 10.67
C ALA A 8 27.58 -6.76 9.87
N LYS A 9 26.77 -7.02 8.85
CA LYS A 9 26.17 -6.00 8.00
C LYS A 9 24.96 -5.41 8.72
N THR A 10 25.19 -4.44 9.61
CA THR A 10 24.10 -3.66 10.21
C THR A 10 23.50 -2.75 9.13
N GLN A 11 22.31 -3.10 8.65
CA GLN A 11 21.49 -2.20 7.84
C GLN A 11 21.07 -1.02 8.72
N SER A 12 21.26 0.21 8.24
CA SER A 12 20.75 1.39 8.93
C SER A 12 19.22 1.31 9.02
N ALA A 13 18.67 1.50 10.22
CA ALA A 13 17.23 1.70 10.37
C ALA A 13 16.81 2.98 9.63
N PHE A 14 15.58 2.99 9.11
CA PHE A 14 15.01 4.18 8.48
C PHE A 14 14.84 5.31 9.52
N ARG A 15 15.25 6.53 9.16
CA ARG A 15 15.03 7.74 9.95
C ARG A 15 14.43 8.81 9.07
N GLY A 16 13.21 9.22 9.38
CA GLY A 16 12.46 10.19 8.58
C GLY A 16 11.04 10.35 9.09
N ARG A 17 10.20 11.01 8.29
CA ARG A 17 8.76 11.13 8.52
C ARG A 17 8.03 9.96 7.86
N ILE A 18 7.01 9.47 8.56
CA ILE A 18 6.10 8.45 8.07
C ILE A 18 4.68 9.04 8.12
N GLY A 19 4.00 9.02 6.99
CA GLY A 19 2.59 9.37 6.88
C GLY A 19 1.76 8.14 6.53
N VAL A 20 0.61 7.98 7.17
CA VAL A 20 -0.35 6.91 6.86
C VAL A 20 -1.72 7.54 6.68
N ALA A 21 -2.39 7.20 5.59
CA ALA A 21 -3.76 7.62 5.32
C ALA A 21 -4.55 6.48 4.67
N THR A 22 -5.82 6.40 5.01
CA THR A 22 -6.78 5.47 4.41
C THR A 22 -8.01 6.26 4.00
N VAL A 23 -8.51 6.03 2.80
CA VAL A 23 -9.76 6.61 2.31
C VAL A 23 -10.66 5.52 1.75
N ASP A 24 -11.96 5.71 1.94
CA ASP A 24 -12.99 4.87 1.35
C ASP A 24 -13.12 5.19 -0.16
N ILE A 25 -12.96 4.17 -0.98
CA ILE A 25 -13.11 4.23 -2.44
C ILE A 25 -14.27 3.35 -2.93
N THR A 26 -15.15 2.91 -2.03
CA THR A 26 -16.27 2.04 -2.35
C THR A 26 -17.20 2.71 -3.35
N PRO A 27 -17.36 2.14 -4.55
CA PRO A 27 -18.32 2.68 -5.50
C PRO A 27 -19.76 2.37 -5.06
N PRO A 28 -20.76 3.13 -5.53
CA PRO A 28 -22.15 2.77 -5.33
C PRO A 28 -22.50 1.45 -6.05
N THR A 29 -23.56 0.78 -5.60
CA THR A 29 -24.15 -0.35 -6.35
C THR A 29 -24.63 0.09 -7.72
N GLY A 30 -24.75 -0.85 -8.66
CA GLY A 30 -25.19 -0.58 -10.03
C GLY A 30 -24.08 -0.12 -10.98
N ILE A 31 -22.82 -0.06 -10.51
CA ILE A 31 -21.67 0.17 -11.37
C ILE A 31 -21.00 -1.14 -11.80
N TYR A 32 -20.17 -1.04 -12.83
CA TYR A 32 -19.38 -2.14 -13.37
C TYR A 32 -18.34 -2.67 -12.35
N ALA A 33 -18.28 -3.99 -12.13
CA ALA A 33 -17.62 -4.66 -11.01
C ALA A 33 -16.49 -5.62 -11.44
N ARG A 34 -15.50 -5.15 -12.20
CA ARG A 34 -14.35 -5.97 -12.68
C ARG A 34 -13.17 -6.07 -11.73
N ASN A 35 -13.17 -5.27 -10.68
CA ASN A 35 -12.25 -5.38 -9.53
C ASN A 35 -12.32 -6.78 -8.90
N TRP A 36 -13.37 -7.55 -9.18
CA TRP A 36 -13.39 -9.00 -8.92
C TRP A 36 -13.22 -9.79 -10.21
N GLY A 37 -11.99 -10.14 -10.54
CA GLY A 37 -11.66 -10.86 -11.78
C GLY A 37 -12.37 -12.22 -11.97
N ALA A 38 -12.83 -12.85 -10.89
CA ALA A 38 -13.58 -14.12 -10.92
C ALA A 38 -15.11 -13.95 -10.82
N ALA A 39 -15.63 -12.71 -10.81
CA ALA A 39 -17.06 -12.47 -10.74
C ALA A 39 -17.77 -13.01 -11.99
N LYS A 40 -18.91 -13.68 -11.79
CA LYS A 40 -19.80 -14.13 -12.87
C LYS A 40 -20.77 -13.03 -13.34
N HIS A 41 -20.78 -11.91 -12.63
CA HIS A 41 -21.64 -10.76 -12.88
C HIS A 41 -20.76 -9.55 -13.14
N ASP A 42 -21.24 -8.69 -14.03
CA ASP A 42 -20.53 -7.49 -14.45
C ASP A 42 -20.90 -6.27 -13.61
N VAL A 43 -22.00 -6.31 -12.86
CA VAL A 43 -22.51 -5.17 -12.10
C VAL A 43 -22.71 -5.56 -10.64
N ALA A 44 -22.28 -4.70 -9.72
CA ALA A 44 -22.44 -4.93 -8.29
C ALA A 44 -23.87 -4.64 -7.84
N ASP A 45 -24.63 -5.68 -7.48
CA ASP A 45 -25.98 -5.53 -6.91
C ASP A 45 -25.95 -5.13 -5.42
N TRP A 46 -24.84 -5.40 -4.73
CA TRP A 46 -24.67 -5.14 -3.31
C TRP A 46 -23.20 -4.93 -2.89
N ILE A 47 -22.98 -4.29 -1.74
CA ILE A 47 -21.66 -4.00 -1.17
C ILE A 47 -21.47 -4.82 0.11
N HIS A 48 -20.57 -5.82 0.07
CA HIS A 48 -20.24 -6.62 1.24
C HIS A 48 -19.35 -5.92 2.24
N ARG A 49 -18.32 -5.26 1.75
CA ARG A 49 -17.37 -4.50 2.56
C ARG A 49 -16.91 -3.29 1.76
N ARG A 50 -16.50 -2.26 2.49
CA ARG A 50 -15.86 -1.09 1.89
C ARG A 50 -14.56 -1.48 1.21
N LEU A 51 -14.28 -0.87 0.06
CA LEU A 51 -12.98 -0.87 -0.60
C LEU A 51 -12.19 0.34 -0.13
N THR A 52 -10.90 0.16 0.14
CA THR A 52 -10.03 1.22 0.64
C THR A 52 -8.86 1.48 -0.28
N LEU A 53 -8.42 2.75 -0.30
CA LEU A 53 -7.11 3.15 -0.81
C LEU A 53 -6.26 3.54 0.40
N ASN A 54 -5.13 2.87 0.55
CA ASN A 54 -4.16 3.09 1.61
C ASN A 54 -2.92 3.78 1.03
N ALA A 55 -2.43 4.80 1.72
CA ALA A 55 -1.19 5.49 1.39
C ALA A 55 -0.19 5.39 2.54
N LEU A 56 1.00 4.85 2.24
CA LEU A 56 2.17 4.93 3.11
C LEU A 56 3.18 5.89 2.48
N VAL A 57 3.50 6.95 3.21
CA VAL A 57 4.44 7.99 2.77
C VAL A 57 5.70 7.88 3.62
N LEU A 58 6.84 7.68 2.98
CA LEU A 58 8.16 7.73 3.61
C LEU A 58 8.93 8.93 3.09
N SER A 59 9.44 9.76 3.98
CA SER A 59 10.19 10.96 3.61
C SER A 59 11.39 11.14 4.54
N GLU A 60 12.55 11.47 3.99
CA GLU A 60 13.66 11.96 4.80
C GLU A 60 13.26 13.31 5.44
N SER A 61 13.71 13.59 6.67
CA SER A 61 13.25 14.73 7.47
C SER A 61 13.29 16.10 6.76
N ASN A 62 14.18 16.29 5.79
CA ASN A 62 14.33 17.54 5.04
C ASN A 62 14.08 17.40 3.53
N SER A 63 13.66 16.23 3.06
CA SER A 63 13.40 16.01 1.63
C SER A 63 12.03 16.56 1.24
N LYS A 64 11.95 17.17 0.04
CA LYS A 64 10.70 17.58 -0.60
C LYS A 64 10.09 16.50 -1.49
N GLN A 65 10.78 15.37 -1.66
CA GLN A 65 10.36 14.27 -2.53
C GLN A 65 10.12 13.02 -1.65
N PRO A 66 8.88 12.79 -1.20
CA PRO A 66 8.55 11.57 -0.47
C PRO A 66 8.42 10.38 -1.42
N LEU A 67 8.71 9.19 -0.90
CA LEU A 67 8.29 7.93 -1.51
C LEU A 67 6.85 7.63 -1.05
N VAL A 68 5.97 7.35 -2.01
CA VAL A 68 4.56 7.05 -1.74
C VAL A 68 4.26 5.64 -2.23
N PHE A 69 3.82 4.79 -1.31
CA PHE A 69 3.24 3.49 -1.63
C PHE A 69 1.73 3.62 -1.58
N LEU A 70 1.09 3.11 -2.63
CA LEU A 70 -0.36 3.03 -2.73
C LEU A 70 -0.74 1.55 -2.78
N ASP A 71 -1.73 1.21 -1.96
CA ASP A 71 -2.38 -0.09 -1.91
C ASP A 71 -3.88 0.12 -2.03
N ALA A 72 -4.54 -0.70 -2.84
CA ALA A 72 -5.97 -0.58 -3.10
C ALA A 72 -6.61 -1.96 -3.15
N ASP A 73 -7.81 -2.08 -2.59
CA ASP A 73 -8.63 -3.30 -2.67
C ASP A 73 -9.23 -3.45 -4.09
N LEU A 74 -8.43 -3.89 -5.08
CA LEU A 74 -8.79 -3.99 -6.51
C LEU A 74 -8.27 -5.25 -7.21
#